data_AF-A0A1Z5IQE1-F1
#
_entry.id   AF-A0A1Z5IQE1-F1
#
_cell.length_a   1.000
_cell.length_b   1.000
_cell.length_c   1.000
_cell.angle_alpha   90.00
_cell.angle_beta   90.00
_cell.angle_gamma   90.00
#
_symmetry.space_group_name_H-M   'P 1'
#
loop_
_entity.id
_entity.type
_entity.pdbx_description
1 polymer ?
#
loop_
_entity_poly.entity_id
_entity_poly.type
_entity_poly.pdbx_seq_one_letter_code
_entity_poly.pdbx_strand_id
1 'polypeptide(L)'
;MKVRLFKLAAVSLVGVTLLSLAGCGRDTDAAKASKVAFATVTQNPKRQVWYRLNTVTPKADSQVNDILIQQKGKVTDYQVKGISLSQLNHKSVGQVIALAENNEERAFNRELTSQRANYRGELKTDKINQKNSKQYTYKKGIAQANSEARHDQKLDNQFNKSTENLHFTATQAYPVSAKVGKNKSGKQVTSETIQLTAQKWQYGTATNGTVKQVKQHSNLRLNVQNLMAKPVTVSGTKYIGYYGSPDALVTQTTNAKAEANFDTPSVHGVK
;
A
#
# COMPACT_ATOMS: atom_id res chain seq x y z
N MET A 1 41.81 -50.08 -46.82
CA MET A 1 41.81 -48.68 -46.32
C MET A 1 40.95 -48.60 -45.06
N LYS A 2 41.53 -48.08 -43.98
CA LYS A 2 40.92 -47.52 -42.74
C LYS A 2 40.17 -48.45 -41.77
N VAL A 3 40.88 -48.74 -40.68
CA VAL A 3 40.42 -49.06 -39.32
C VAL A 3 39.50 -47.96 -38.76
N ARG A 4 38.51 -48.32 -37.91
CA ARG A 4 38.08 -47.58 -36.69
C ARG A 4 37.08 -48.44 -35.90
N LEU A 5 37.46 -49.03 -34.77
CA LEU A 5 37.54 -48.45 -33.40
C LEU A 5 36.15 -48.18 -32.75
N PHE A 6 35.80 -49.08 -31.84
CA PHE A 6 35.60 -48.82 -30.39
C PHE A 6 34.46 -47.92 -29.88
N LYS A 7 33.81 -48.48 -28.83
CA LYS A 7 33.19 -47.88 -27.62
C LYS A 7 31.68 -47.63 -27.58
N LEU A 8 31.03 -48.52 -26.83
CA LEU A 8 30.14 -48.21 -25.69
C LEU A 8 30.01 -46.72 -25.37
N ALA A 9 28.78 -46.22 -25.44
CA ALA A 9 28.34 -45.03 -24.73
C ALA A 9 27.09 -45.39 -23.92
N ALA A 10 27.32 -45.87 -22.70
CA ALA A 10 26.49 -45.48 -21.57
C ALA A 10 26.73 -43.98 -21.28
N VAL A 11 25.92 -43.39 -20.38
CA VAL A 11 25.98 -41.99 -19.88
C VAL A 11 25.08 -41.07 -20.73
N SER A 12 24.08 -40.35 -20.23
CA SER A 12 23.72 -40.00 -18.84
C SER A 12 22.25 -39.56 -18.78
N LEU A 13 21.54 -40.13 -17.80
CA LEU A 13 20.36 -39.53 -17.18
C LEU A 13 20.81 -38.18 -16.60
N VAL A 14 20.60 -37.07 -17.32
CA VAL A 14 20.79 -35.73 -16.75
C VAL A 14 19.61 -35.49 -15.83
N GLY A 15 19.77 -35.99 -14.60
CA GLY A 15 18.99 -35.56 -13.47
C GLY A 15 19.07 -34.04 -13.40
N VAL A 16 17.92 -33.40 -13.49
CA VAL A 16 17.78 -32.01 -13.08
C VAL A 16 18.12 -31.98 -11.61
N THR A 17 19.39 -31.68 -11.32
CA THR A 17 19.88 -31.41 -9.99
C THR A 17 19.04 -30.25 -9.47
N LEU A 18 18.11 -30.59 -8.58
CA LEU A 18 17.46 -29.70 -7.63
C LEU A 18 18.55 -29.12 -6.72
N LEU A 19 19.35 -28.22 -7.28
CA LEU A 19 20.34 -27.42 -6.58
C LEU A 19 19.95 -25.95 -6.77
N SER A 20 18.94 -25.55 -6.01
CA SER A 20 18.98 -24.22 -5.44
C SER A 20 18.72 -24.41 -3.96
N LEU A 21 19.83 -24.47 -3.22
CA LEU A 21 19.89 -24.40 -1.77
C LEU A 21 18.84 -23.41 -1.28
N ALA A 22 17.97 -23.89 -0.39
CA ALA A 22 17.22 -23.05 0.52
C ALA A 22 18.23 -22.21 1.32
N GLY A 23 18.54 -21.02 0.80
CA GLY A 23 19.23 -20.00 1.55
C GLY A 23 18.24 -19.45 2.57
N CYS A 24 18.43 -19.84 3.83
CA CYS A 24 17.82 -19.22 4.99
C CYS A 24 17.81 -17.69 4.84
N GLY A 25 16.61 -17.08 4.77
CA GLY A 25 16.35 -15.67 5.08
C GLY A 25 17.38 -14.62 4.62
N ARG A 26 18.00 -14.76 3.44
CA ARG A 26 19.00 -13.79 2.99
C ARG A 26 18.32 -12.48 2.57
N ASP A 27 18.77 -11.39 3.18
CA ASP A 27 18.50 -10.00 2.84
C ASP A 27 18.38 -9.79 1.33
N THR A 28 17.15 -9.72 0.83
CA THR A 28 16.88 -9.62 -0.60
C THR A 28 16.73 -8.16 -0.99
N ASP A 29 17.66 -7.64 -1.78
CA ASP A 29 17.60 -6.30 -2.36
C ASP A 29 16.81 -6.35 -3.68
N ALA A 30 15.59 -5.80 -3.68
CA ALA A 30 14.71 -5.82 -4.85
C ALA A 30 15.37 -5.18 -6.07
N ALA A 31 16.28 -4.21 -5.86
CA ALA A 31 16.96 -3.53 -6.93
C ALA A 31 17.83 -4.49 -7.77
N LYS A 32 18.31 -5.60 -7.18
CA LYS A 32 19.30 -6.51 -7.79
C LYS A 32 18.83 -7.96 -7.89
N ALA A 33 17.76 -8.33 -7.19
CA ALA A 33 17.28 -9.71 -7.16
C ALA A 33 16.84 -10.22 -8.55
N SER A 34 17.01 -11.52 -8.77
CA SER A 34 16.46 -12.21 -9.95
C SER A 34 14.99 -12.59 -9.76
N LYS A 35 14.58 -12.87 -8.51
CA LYS A 35 13.19 -13.11 -8.12
C LYS A 35 12.79 -12.11 -7.05
N VAL A 36 11.69 -11.40 -7.28
CA VAL A 36 11.19 -10.35 -6.39
C VAL A 36 9.84 -10.79 -5.81
N ALA A 37 9.79 -10.96 -4.49
CA ALA A 37 8.59 -11.28 -3.73
C ALA A 37 8.47 -10.33 -2.53
N PHE A 38 7.25 -10.00 -2.11
CA PHE A 38 7.01 -8.83 -1.26
C PHE A 38 7.51 -9.06 0.16
N ALA A 39 7.02 -10.11 0.82
CA ALA A 39 7.39 -10.46 2.20
C ALA A 39 8.87 -10.82 2.30
N THR A 40 9.45 -11.43 1.27
CA THR A 40 10.87 -11.79 1.14
C THR A 40 11.73 -10.54 1.12
N VAL A 41 11.42 -9.57 0.24
CA VAL A 41 12.14 -8.29 0.19
C VAL A 41 11.98 -7.52 1.51
N THR A 42 10.84 -7.67 2.18
CA THR A 42 10.60 -6.99 3.47
C THR A 42 11.61 -7.37 4.54
N GLN A 43 12.19 -8.58 4.48
CA GLN A 43 13.15 -9.06 5.48
C GLN A 43 14.47 -8.28 5.46
N ASN A 44 14.77 -7.54 4.39
CA ASN A 44 16.01 -6.80 4.23
C ASN A 44 16.21 -5.76 5.36
N PRO A 45 17.42 -5.67 5.96
CA PRO A 45 17.74 -4.65 6.96
C PRO A 45 17.86 -3.25 6.36
N LYS A 46 18.13 -3.13 5.05
CA LYS A 46 18.09 -1.87 4.31
C LYS A 46 16.65 -1.57 3.89
N ARG A 47 16.28 -0.30 3.99
CA ARG A 47 14.96 0.18 3.55
C ARG A 47 14.76 -0.08 2.06
N GLN A 48 13.64 -0.71 1.73
CA GLN A 48 13.18 -0.96 0.36
C GLN A 48 11.88 -0.18 0.15
N VAL A 49 11.60 0.23 -1.09
CA VAL A 49 10.41 1.03 -1.41
C VAL A 49 9.56 0.30 -2.42
N TRP A 50 8.26 0.22 -2.11
CA TRP A 50 7.23 -0.25 -3.02
C TRP A 50 6.18 0.82 -3.21
N TYR A 51 5.51 0.78 -4.36
CA TYR A 51 4.49 1.72 -4.78
C TYR A 51 3.22 0.97 -5.10
N ARG A 52 2.11 1.33 -4.44
CA ARG A 52 0.77 0.93 -4.85
C ARG A 52 0.25 1.97 -5.84
N LEU A 53 0.00 1.54 -7.07
CA LEU A 53 -0.43 2.41 -8.16
C LEU A 53 -1.95 2.38 -8.32
N ASN A 54 -2.55 3.43 -8.86
CA ASN A 54 -3.97 3.47 -9.23
C ASN A 54 -4.30 2.77 -10.56
N THR A 55 -3.33 2.05 -11.13
CA THR A 55 -3.45 1.39 -12.44
C THR A 55 -2.93 -0.03 -12.36
N VAL A 56 -3.49 -0.90 -13.20
CA VAL A 56 -3.08 -2.31 -13.32
C VAL A 56 -1.65 -2.49 -13.86
N THR A 57 -1.14 -1.53 -14.63
CA THR A 57 0.20 -1.58 -15.26
C THR A 57 0.92 -0.25 -15.09
N PRO A 58 2.20 -0.22 -14.69
CA PRO A 58 2.95 1.02 -14.52
C PRO A 58 3.09 1.83 -15.81
N LYS A 59 2.79 3.13 -15.72
CA LYS A 59 2.98 4.16 -16.75
C LYS A 59 3.57 5.43 -16.10
N ALA A 60 4.02 6.38 -16.91
CA ALA A 60 4.66 7.61 -16.40
C ALA A 60 3.72 8.48 -15.55
N ASP A 61 2.45 8.52 -15.95
CA ASP A 61 1.36 9.26 -15.32
C ASP A 61 0.58 8.44 -14.28
N SER A 62 0.92 7.16 -14.09
CA SER A 62 0.36 6.32 -13.02
C SER A 62 0.50 7.05 -11.69
N GLN A 63 -0.64 7.28 -11.04
CA GLN A 63 -0.67 7.88 -9.71
C GLN A 63 -0.29 6.82 -8.69
N VAL A 64 0.48 7.23 -7.70
CA VAL A 64 0.83 6.45 -6.54
C VAL A 64 -0.21 6.74 -5.48
N ASN A 65 -0.97 5.71 -5.10
CA ASN A 65 -1.91 5.79 -3.99
C ASN A 65 -1.16 5.70 -2.66
N ASP A 66 -0.13 4.83 -2.60
CA ASP A 66 0.63 4.59 -1.39
C ASP A 66 2.10 4.28 -1.67
N ILE A 67 2.94 4.75 -0.76
CA ILE A 67 4.38 4.46 -0.72
C ILE A 67 4.62 3.56 0.48
N LEU A 68 5.03 2.33 0.22
CA LEU A 68 5.27 1.31 1.23
C LEU A 68 6.77 1.19 1.48
N ILE A 69 7.21 1.52 2.70
CA ILE A 69 8.60 1.43 3.12
C ILE A 69 8.79 0.14 3.89
N GLN A 70 9.56 -0.77 3.32
CA GLN A 70 9.84 -2.08 3.86
C GLN A 70 11.19 -2.12 4.57
N GLN A 71 11.24 -2.70 5.78
CA GLN A 71 12.49 -2.93 6.51
C GLN A 71 12.29 -3.97 7.62
N LYS A 72 13.18 -4.97 7.73
CA LYS A 72 13.21 -5.95 8.84
C LYS A 72 11.84 -6.61 9.12
N GLY A 73 11.15 -7.05 8.07
CA GLY A 73 9.86 -7.73 8.14
C GLY A 73 8.67 -6.82 8.44
N LYS A 74 8.86 -5.49 8.43
CA LYS A 74 7.82 -4.50 8.68
C LYS A 74 7.62 -3.56 7.49
N VAL A 75 6.41 -3.02 7.38
CA VAL A 75 6.01 -2.01 6.39
C VAL A 75 5.45 -0.78 7.09
N THR A 76 5.96 0.38 6.71
CA THR A 76 5.28 1.67 6.89
C THR A 76 4.51 2.01 5.62
N ASP A 77 3.21 2.26 5.72
CA ASP A 77 2.32 2.51 4.58
C ASP A 77 1.84 3.98 4.60
N TYR A 78 2.55 4.82 3.84
CA TYR A 78 2.20 6.22 3.65
C TYR A 78 1.14 6.36 2.56
N GLN A 79 -0.03 6.88 2.92
CA GLN A 79 -1.01 7.27 1.92
C GLN A 79 -0.57 8.60 1.31
N VAL A 80 -0.48 8.64 -0.02
CA VAL A 80 -0.04 9.85 -0.72
C VAL A 80 -1.07 10.30 -1.75
N LYS A 81 -1.12 11.62 -2.00
CA LYS A 81 -2.02 12.23 -2.99
C LYS A 81 -1.23 13.11 -3.96
N GLY A 82 -1.60 13.02 -5.25
CA GLY A 82 -1.04 13.86 -6.32
C GLY A 82 0.42 13.55 -6.64
N ILE A 83 0.87 12.31 -6.39
CA ILE A 83 2.21 11.83 -6.71
C ILE A 83 2.09 10.86 -7.88
N SER A 84 2.85 11.11 -8.93
CA SER A 84 2.99 10.19 -10.06
C SER A 84 4.30 9.42 -10.01
N LEU A 85 4.36 8.29 -10.71
CA LEU A 85 5.56 7.46 -10.78
C LEU A 85 6.76 8.22 -11.38
N SER A 86 6.52 9.06 -12.38
CA SER A 86 7.56 9.91 -12.99
C SER A 86 8.21 10.89 -12.01
N GLN A 87 7.45 11.44 -11.06
CA GLN A 87 7.99 12.33 -10.01
C GLN A 87 8.89 11.61 -9.01
N LEU A 88 8.77 10.29 -8.89
CA LEU A 88 9.60 9.46 -8.03
C LEU A 88 10.85 8.93 -8.72
N ASN A 89 10.95 9.15 -10.03
CA ASN A 89 12.09 8.75 -10.82
C ASN A 89 13.36 9.44 -10.31
N HIS A 90 14.47 8.69 -10.31
CA HIS A 90 15.79 9.14 -9.84
C HIS A 90 15.87 9.60 -8.37
N LYS A 91 14.80 9.50 -7.57
CA LYS A 91 14.86 9.78 -6.14
C LYS A 91 15.51 8.62 -5.39
N SER A 92 16.39 8.95 -4.44
CA SER A 92 16.90 7.96 -3.51
C SER A 92 15.81 7.49 -2.55
N VAL A 93 15.98 6.32 -1.94
CA VAL A 93 15.06 5.80 -0.91
C VAL A 93 14.79 6.84 0.19
N GLY A 94 15.83 7.54 0.66
CA GLY A 94 15.68 8.59 1.68
C GLY A 94 14.85 9.78 1.21
N GLN A 95 15.04 10.22 -0.04
CA GLN A 95 14.24 11.30 -0.63
C GLN A 95 12.78 10.89 -0.82
N VAL A 96 12.51 9.63 -1.16
CA VAL A 96 11.14 9.12 -1.29
C VAL A 96 10.45 9.06 0.06
N ILE A 97 11.13 8.63 1.13
CA ILE A 97 10.58 8.59 2.49
C ILE A 97 10.22 10.00 2.97
N ALA A 98 11.16 10.95 2.89
CA ALA A 98 10.91 12.32 3.31
C ALA A 98 9.75 12.97 2.52
N LEU A 99 9.66 12.66 1.23
CA LEU A 99 8.57 13.12 0.38
C LEU A 99 7.22 12.49 0.77
N ALA A 100 7.20 11.21 1.14
CA ALA A 100 6.00 10.53 1.60
C ALA A 100 5.50 11.10 2.93
N GLU A 101 6.40 11.29 3.91
CA GLU A 101 6.09 11.91 5.21
C GLU A 101 5.53 13.32 5.05
N ASN A 102 6.21 14.17 4.27
CA ASN A 102 5.75 15.52 3.99
C ASN A 102 4.44 15.57 3.18
N ASN A 103 4.16 14.56 2.34
CA ASN A 103 2.88 14.48 1.63
C ASN A 103 1.74 14.11 2.59
N GLU A 104 1.97 13.12 3.45
CA GLU A 104 0.99 12.68 4.45
C GLU A 104 0.66 13.79 5.46
N GLU A 105 1.67 14.53 5.96
CA GLU A 105 1.45 15.67 6.86
C GLU A 105 0.63 16.79 6.19
N ARG A 106 0.99 17.15 4.94
CA ARG A 106 0.23 18.17 4.20
C ARG A 106 -1.20 17.73 3.91
N ALA A 107 -1.39 16.46 3.56
CA ALA A 107 -2.71 15.88 3.36
C ALA A 107 -3.52 15.92 4.66
N PHE A 108 -2.89 15.59 5.80
CA PHE A 108 -3.51 15.66 7.12
C PHE A 108 -3.97 17.07 7.46
N ASN A 109 -3.10 18.07 7.35
CA ASN A 109 -3.41 19.47 7.67
C ASN A 109 -4.51 20.03 6.76
N ARG A 110 -4.47 19.68 5.46
CA ARG A 110 -5.49 20.09 4.49
C ARG A 110 -6.85 19.47 4.83
N GLU A 111 -6.89 18.18 5.10
CA GLU A 111 -8.13 17.48 5.44
C GLU A 111 -8.71 18.00 6.76
N LEU A 112 -7.87 18.19 7.78
CA LEU A 112 -8.29 18.77 9.06
C LEU A 112 -8.92 20.16 8.88
N THR A 113 -8.31 21.01 8.05
CA THR A 113 -8.84 22.34 7.73
C THR A 113 -10.16 22.26 6.98
N SER A 114 -10.25 21.37 5.98
CA SER A 114 -11.48 21.15 5.20
C SER A 114 -12.63 20.67 6.08
N GLN A 115 -12.38 19.70 6.96
CA GLN A 115 -13.39 19.15 7.86
C GLN A 115 -13.88 20.19 8.86
N ARG A 116 -12.97 21.01 9.42
CA ARG A 116 -13.35 22.15 10.27
C ARG A 116 -14.27 23.13 9.55
N ALA A 117 -13.95 23.44 8.30
CA ALA A 117 -14.77 24.34 7.49
C ALA A 117 -16.17 23.75 7.22
N ASN A 118 -16.25 22.44 6.96
CA ASN A 118 -17.52 21.74 6.74
C ASN A 118 -18.42 21.79 7.98
N TYR A 119 -17.94 21.37 9.16
CA TYR A 119 -18.73 21.41 10.40
C TYR A 119 -19.22 22.82 10.73
N ARG A 120 -18.37 23.84 10.55
CA ARG A 120 -18.77 25.24 10.76
C ARG A 120 -19.76 25.74 9.74
N GLY A 121 -19.65 25.30 8.48
CA GLY A 121 -20.55 25.65 7.40
C GLY A 121 -21.95 25.07 7.59
N GLU A 122 -22.03 23.79 7.96
CA GLU A 122 -23.28 23.08 8.29
C GLU A 122 -23.96 23.75 9.50
N LEU A 123 -23.24 23.91 10.61
CA LEU A 123 -23.75 24.61 11.80
C LEU A 123 -24.23 26.03 11.49
N LYS A 124 -23.50 26.80 10.68
CA LYS A 124 -23.93 28.17 10.30
C LYS A 124 -25.25 28.14 9.53
N THR A 125 -25.38 27.20 8.59
CA THR A 125 -26.60 27.02 7.79
C THR A 125 -27.78 26.67 8.69
N ASP A 126 -27.59 25.73 9.61
CA ASP A 126 -28.66 25.29 10.50
C ASP A 126 -29.03 26.31 11.57
N LYS A 127 -28.07 27.14 12.02
CA LYS A 127 -28.37 28.29 12.88
C LYS A 127 -29.21 29.34 12.17
N ILE A 128 -28.99 29.56 10.87
CA ILE A 128 -29.82 30.45 10.06
C ILE A 128 -31.23 29.85 9.91
N ASN A 129 -31.34 28.56 9.57
CA ASN A 129 -32.61 27.85 9.46
C ASN A 129 -33.38 27.87 10.79
N GLN A 130 -32.70 27.63 11.92
CA GLN A 130 -33.25 27.74 13.26
C GLN A 130 -33.78 29.15 13.55
N LYS A 131 -33.02 30.20 13.23
CA LYS A 131 -33.44 31.59 13.43
C LYS A 131 -34.68 31.93 12.62
N ASN A 132 -34.70 31.54 11.35
CA ASN A 132 -35.81 31.77 10.43
C ASN A 132 -37.01 30.86 10.72
N SER A 133 -36.81 29.77 11.47
CA SER A 133 -37.88 28.81 11.74
C SER A 133 -39.08 29.40 12.49
N LYS A 134 -38.86 30.47 13.24
CA LYS A 134 -39.93 31.23 13.93
C LYS A 134 -40.95 31.84 12.97
N GLN A 135 -40.63 31.95 11.68
CA GLN A 135 -41.55 32.39 10.63
C GLN A 135 -42.42 31.25 10.11
N TYR A 136 -42.08 29.99 10.38
CA TYR A 136 -42.89 28.85 10.00
C TYR A 136 -44.11 28.72 10.93
N THR A 137 -45.28 28.49 10.35
CA THR A 137 -46.54 28.23 11.10
C THR A 137 -46.64 26.79 11.59
N TYR A 138 -45.78 25.88 11.11
CA TYR A 138 -45.86 24.45 11.39
C TYR A 138 -44.88 23.98 12.47
N LYS A 139 -45.42 23.50 13.60
CA LYS A 139 -44.64 23.07 14.78
C LYS A 139 -43.57 22.00 14.49
N LYS A 140 -43.80 21.04 13.57
CA LYS A 140 -42.78 20.01 13.28
C LYS A 140 -41.56 20.60 12.55
N GLY A 141 -41.74 21.60 11.69
CA GLY A 141 -40.63 22.26 10.99
C GLY A 141 -39.73 23.06 11.95
N ILE A 142 -40.32 23.71 12.95
CA ILE A 142 -39.57 24.38 14.02
C ILE A 142 -38.79 23.38 14.87
N ALA A 143 -39.41 22.25 15.23
CA ALA A 143 -38.76 21.21 16.02
C ALA A 143 -37.57 20.60 15.27
N GLN A 144 -37.73 20.34 13.97
CA GLN A 144 -36.68 19.82 13.10
C GLN A 144 -35.48 20.79 13.00
N ALA A 145 -35.72 22.05 12.64
CA ALA A 145 -34.63 23.05 12.52
C ALA A 145 -33.88 23.26 13.86
N ASN A 146 -34.58 23.16 14.99
CA ASN A 146 -33.95 23.19 16.31
C ASN A 146 -33.11 21.94 16.61
N SER A 147 -33.53 20.77 16.12
CA SER A 147 -32.83 19.51 16.32
C SER A 147 -31.56 19.45 15.48
N GLU A 148 -31.64 19.83 14.22
CA GLU A 148 -30.51 19.88 13.26
C GLU A 148 -29.42 20.84 13.78
N ALA A 149 -29.79 22.09 14.13
CA ALA A 149 -28.84 23.04 14.70
C ALA A 149 -28.19 22.60 16.02
N ARG A 150 -28.87 21.77 16.84
CA ARG A 150 -28.27 21.19 18.05
C ARG A 150 -27.32 20.04 17.74
N HIS A 151 -27.68 19.21 16.76
CA HIS A 151 -26.86 18.09 16.29
C HIS A 151 -25.53 18.60 15.72
N ASP A 152 -25.58 19.59 14.82
CA ASP A 152 -24.38 20.16 14.20
C ASP A 152 -23.52 20.92 15.21
N GLN A 153 -24.14 21.59 16.19
CA GLN A 153 -23.40 22.21 17.28
C GLN A 153 -22.63 21.18 18.10
N LYS A 154 -23.23 20.00 18.35
CA LYS A 154 -22.57 18.90 19.04
C LYS A 154 -21.40 18.36 18.22
N LEU A 155 -21.57 18.21 16.90
CA LEU A 155 -20.51 17.73 16.01
C LEU A 155 -19.33 18.71 15.92
N ASP A 156 -19.59 20.00 15.74
CA ASP A 156 -18.55 21.04 15.74
C ASP A 156 -17.79 21.07 17.09
N ASN A 157 -18.52 21.00 18.22
CA ASN A 157 -17.89 20.94 19.54
C ASN A 157 -17.03 19.67 19.72
N GLN A 158 -17.51 18.52 19.26
CA GLN A 158 -16.73 17.26 19.29
C GLN A 158 -15.48 17.36 18.43
N PHE A 159 -15.61 17.92 17.22
CA PHE A 159 -14.49 18.12 16.32
C PHE A 159 -13.44 19.06 16.92
N ASN A 160 -13.86 20.23 17.41
CA ASN A 160 -12.97 21.20 18.05
C ASN A 160 -12.26 20.56 19.26
N LYS A 161 -12.98 19.87 20.14
CA LYS A 161 -12.39 19.18 21.29
C LYS A 161 -11.39 18.08 20.88
N SER A 162 -11.71 17.29 19.87
CA SER A 162 -10.82 16.21 19.41
C SER A 162 -9.58 16.72 18.66
N THR A 163 -9.60 17.97 18.20
CA THR A 163 -8.54 18.55 17.36
C THR A 163 -7.74 19.67 18.04
N GLU A 164 -8.12 20.08 19.26
CA GLU A 164 -7.52 21.20 19.99
C GLU A 164 -6.00 21.07 20.16
N ASN A 165 -5.52 19.88 20.51
CA ASN A 165 -4.10 19.57 20.69
C ASN A 165 -3.62 18.44 19.76
N LEU A 166 -4.33 18.24 18.64
CA LEU A 166 -4.02 17.16 17.73
C LEU A 166 -2.91 17.58 16.77
N HIS A 167 -1.76 16.90 16.86
CA HIS A 167 -0.65 17.09 15.95
C HIS A 167 -0.51 15.90 14.99
N PHE A 168 0.04 16.17 13.81
CA PHE A 168 0.39 15.11 12.88
C PHE A 168 1.38 14.15 13.53
N THR A 169 1.12 12.86 13.39
CA THR A 169 2.00 11.78 13.78
C THR A 169 2.18 10.89 12.56
N ALA A 170 3.43 10.71 12.12
CA ALA A 170 3.76 9.87 10.98
C ALA A 170 3.28 8.43 11.20
N THR A 171 2.87 7.78 10.11
CA THR A 171 2.44 6.38 10.16
C THR A 171 3.58 5.46 10.63
N GLN A 172 3.22 4.42 11.40
CA GLN A 172 4.17 3.50 12.00
C GLN A 172 4.37 2.24 11.15
N ALA A 173 5.49 1.55 11.36
CA ALA A 173 5.79 0.29 10.70
C ALA A 173 5.10 -0.90 11.40
N TYR A 174 4.38 -1.72 10.63
CA TYR A 174 3.71 -2.93 11.12
C TYR A 174 4.29 -4.19 10.49
N PRO A 175 4.27 -5.35 11.17
CA PRO A 175 4.68 -6.62 10.58
C PRO A 175 3.87 -6.94 9.31
N VAL A 176 4.55 -7.46 8.29
CA VAL A 176 3.91 -8.04 7.11
C VAL A 176 3.68 -9.52 7.35
N SER A 177 2.53 -10.03 6.93
CA SER A 177 2.31 -11.47 6.81
C SER A 177 1.77 -11.81 5.42
N ALA A 178 2.03 -13.03 4.97
CA ALA A 178 1.46 -13.54 3.73
C ALA A 178 0.94 -14.97 3.92
N LYS A 179 -0.08 -15.32 3.15
CA LYS A 179 -0.60 -16.69 3.06
C LYS A 179 -0.46 -17.19 1.63
N VAL A 180 0.22 -18.32 1.43
CA VAL A 180 0.49 -18.84 0.09
C VAL A 180 -0.40 -20.05 -0.21
N GLY A 181 -1.03 -20.04 -1.39
CA GLY A 181 -1.82 -21.15 -1.89
C GLY A 181 -1.00 -22.01 -2.84
N LYS A 182 -1.06 -23.33 -2.66
CA LYS A 182 -0.35 -24.30 -3.51
C LYS A 182 -1.29 -24.98 -4.51
N ASN A 183 -0.72 -25.48 -5.61
CA ASN A 183 -1.46 -26.32 -6.56
C ASN A 183 -1.92 -27.63 -5.91
N LYS A 184 -2.73 -28.42 -6.63
CA LYS A 184 -3.29 -29.69 -6.14
C LYS A 184 -2.25 -30.70 -5.63
N SER A 185 -1.03 -30.69 -6.18
CA SER A 185 0.06 -31.56 -5.74
C SER A 185 0.78 -31.06 -4.49
N GLY A 186 0.47 -29.85 -4.01
CA GLY A 186 1.12 -29.23 -2.86
C GLY A 186 2.57 -28.81 -3.11
N LYS A 187 3.06 -28.89 -4.35
CA LYS A 187 4.48 -28.68 -4.69
C LYS A 187 4.80 -27.25 -5.14
N GLN A 188 3.85 -26.57 -5.78
CA GLN A 188 4.08 -25.25 -6.37
C GLN A 188 3.17 -24.20 -5.76
N VAL A 189 3.73 -23.05 -5.37
CA VAL A 189 2.94 -21.87 -4.97
C VAL A 189 2.29 -21.26 -6.22
N THR A 190 0.99 -21.03 -6.15
CA THR A 190 0.14 -20.55 -7.27
C THR A 190 -0.67 -19.32 -6.93
N SER A 191 -0.74 -18.96 -5.66
CA SER A 191 -1.42 -17.75 -5.18
C SER A 191 -0.80 -17.28 -3.88
N GLU A 192 -1.05 -16.02 -3.55
CA GLU A 192 -0.59 -15.39 -2.34
C GLU A 192 -1.63 -14.37 -1.86
N THR A 193 -1.82 -14.26 -0.55
CA THR A 193 -2.53 -13.15 0.07
C THR A 193 -1.58 -12.41 1.01
N ILE A 194 -1.10 -11.25 0.59
CA ILE A 194 -0.29 -10.36 1.43
C ILE A 194 -1.24 -9.59 2.33
N GLN A 195 -0.96 -9.58 3.62
CA GLN A 195 -1.74 -8.90 4.65
C GLN A 195 -0.93 -7.72 5.18
N LEU A 196 -1.50 -6.53 5.05
CA LEU A 196 -0.90 -5.28 5.47
C LEU A 196 -1.73 -4.66 6.58
N THR A 197 -1.04 -4.06 7.54
CA THR A 197 -1.65 -3.19 8.54
C THR A 197 -1.06 -1.81 8.37
N ALA A 198 -1.92 -0.81 8.27
CA ALA A 198 -1.54 0.59 8.16
C ALA A 198 -2.23 1.40 9.25
N GLN A 199 -1.58 2.46 9.71
CA GLN A 199 -2.21 3.47 10.55
C GLN A 199 -2.73 4.58 9.66
N LYS A 200 -4.04 4.82 9.67
CA LYS A 200 -4.68 5.83 8.83
C LYS A 200 -5.45 6.81 9.72
N TRP A 201 -5.49 8.06 9.30
CA TRP A 201 -6.30 9.09 9.95
C TRP A 201 -7.78 8.89 9.60
N GLN A 202 -8.60 8.74 10.62
CA GLN A 202 -10.05 8.81 10.51
C GLN A 202 -10.49 10.22 10.91
N TYR A 203 -11.02 10.95 9.95
CA TYR A 203 -11.66 12.24 10.16
C TYR A 203 -13.13 11.99 10.50
N GLY A 204 -13.72 12.84 11.34
CA GLY A 204 -15.11 12.69 11.77
C GLY A 204 -16.10 12.52 10.59
N THR A 205 -17.26 11.95 10.86
CA THR A 205 -18.37 11.75 9.92
C THR A 205 -19.56 12.63 10.27
N ALA A 206 -20.59 12.64 9.42
CA ALA A 206 -21.88 13.30 9.68
C ALA A 206 -22.60 12.83 10.97
N THR A 207 -22.09 11.80 11.65
CA THR A 207 -22.63 11.27 12.90
C THR A 207 -21.62 11.29 14.05
N ASN A 208 -20.36 11.69 13.81
CA ASN A 208 -19.30 11.70 14.81
C ASN A 208 -18.21 12.72 14.45
N GLY A 209 -18.04 13.79 15.24
CA GLY A 209 -17.03 14.81 14.98
C GLY A 209 -15.57 14.42 15.32
N THR A 210 -15.31 13.20 15.80
CA THR A 210 -13.99 12.83 16.35
C THR A 210 -12.95 12.54 15.26
N VAL A 211 -11.76 13.13 15.39
CA VAL A 211 -10.57 12.79 14.60
C VAL A 211 -9.63 11.88 15.40
N LYS A 212 -9.16 10.78 14.81
CA LYS A 212 -8.20 9.85 15.44
C LYS A 212 -7.43 9.02 14.42
N GLN A 213 -6.31 8.43 14.82
CA GLN A 213 -5.65 7.38 14.03
C GLN A 213 -6.23 6.01 14.38
N VAL A 214 -6.47 5.20 13.34
CA VAL A 214 -6.95 3.82 13.47
C VAL A 214 -6.06 2.88 12.69
N LYS A 215 -5.98 1.62 13.15
CA LYS A 215 -5.35 0.55 12.39
C LYS A 215 -6.34 0.04 11.35
N GLN A 216 -5.90 0.03 10.10
CA GLN A 216 -6.64 -0.52 8.98
C GLN A 216 -5.90 -1.74 8.43
N HIS A 217 -6.62 -2.83 8.25
CA HIS A 217 -6.10 -4.05 7.65
C HIS A 217 -6.51 -4.11 6.18
N SER A 218 -5.57 -4.47 5.32
CA SER A 218 -5.84 -4.71 3.90
C SER A 218 -5.20 -6.02 3.46
N ASN A 219 -5.82 -6.65 2.47
CA ASN A 219 -5.32 -7.88 1.87
C ASN A 219 -5.11 -7.65 0.37
N LEU A 220 -3.92 -7.96 -0.12
CA LEU A 220 -3.64 -8.03 -1.55
C LEU A 220 -3.64 -9.49 -1.96
N ARG A 221 -4.64 -9.88 -2.73
CA ARG A 221 -4.79 -11.25 -3.26
C ARG A 221 -4.15 -11.31 -4.63
N LEU A 222 -3.23 -12.25 -4.79
CA LEU A 222 -2.42 -12.46 -5.98
C LEU A 222 -2.57 -13.90 -6.47
N ASN A 223 -2.63 -14.07 -7.77
CA ASN A 223 -2.52 -15.33 -8.48
C ASN A 223 -1.46 -15.22 -9.58
N VAL A 224 -1.19 -16.30 -10.29
CA VAL A 224 -0.11 -16.36 -11.30
C VAL A 224 -0.21 -15.27 -12.37
N GLN A 225 -1.42 -14.81 -12.72
CA GLN A 225 -1.65 -13.75 -13.70
C GLN A 225 -1.27 -12.36 -13.17
N ASN A 226 -1.16 -12.22 -11.84
CA ASN A 226 -0.72 -10.99 -11.21
C ASN A 226 0.81 -10.82 -11.23
N LEU A 227 1.59 -11.85 -11.56
CA LEU A 227 3.05 -11.74 -11.54
C LEU A 227 3.56 -11.02 -12.79
N MET A 228 4.38 -9.98 -12.62
CA MET A 228 5.12 -9.40 -13.73
C MET A 228 6.22 -10.36 -14.20
N ALA A 229 6.07 -10.90 -15.41
CA ALA A 229 7.04 -11.82 -16.01
C ALA A 229 8.37 -11.15 -16.41
N LYS A 230 8.41 -9.82 -16.52
CA LYS A 230 9.62 -9.03 -16.79
C LYS A 230 9.43 -7.59 -16.28
N PRO A 231 10.52 -6.84 -16.07
CA PRO A 231 10.41 -5.46 -15.62
C PRO A 231 9.77 -4.56 -16.69
N VAL A 232 8.97 -3.59 -16.25
CA VAL A 232 8.37 -2.54 -17.07
C VAL A 232 9.19 -1.27 -16.94
N THR A 233 9.65 -0.70 -18.05
CA THR A 233 10.40 0.55 -18.05
C THR A 233 9.45 1.75 -18.12
N VAL A 234 9.55 2.66 -17.16
CA VAL A 234 8.83 3.93 -17.11
C VAL A 234 9.83 5.05 -16.91
N SER A 235 9.87 6.01 -17.83
CA SER A 235 10.79 7.16 -17.77
C SER A 235 12.26 6.79 -17.52
N GLY A 236 12.72 5.65 -18.06
CA GLY A 236 14.10 5.17 -17.88
C GLY A 236 14.36 4.33 -16.62
N THR A 237 13.41 4.24 -15.70
CA THR A 237 13.49 3.35 -14.53
C THR A 237 12.69 2.07 -14.76
N LYS A 238 13.26 0.92 -14.39
CA LYS A 238 12.56 -0.37 -14.48
C LYS A 238 11.83 -0.68 -13.18
N TYR A 239 10.62 -1.18 -13.31
CA TYR A 239 9.75 -1.59 -12.21
C TYR A 239 9.37 -3.06 -12.34
N ILE A 240 9.32 -3.77 -11.23
CA ILE A 240 8.92 -5.18 -11.14
C ILE A 240 8.01 -5.37 -9.92
N GLY A 241 7.19 -6.41 -9.91
CA GLY A 241 6.27 -6.71 -8.83
C GLY A 241 4.99 -7.33 -9.35
N TYR A 242 3.84 -6.82 -8.91
CA TYR A 242 2.55 -7.42 -9.22
C TYR A 242 1.67 -6.49 -10.03
N TYR A 243 1.08 -7.01 -11.10
CA TYR A 243 -0.13 -6.46 -11.68
C TYR A 243 -1.30 -6.66 -10.70
N GLY A 244 -2.19 -5.69 -10.60
CA GLY A 244 -3.39 -5.80 -9.78
C GLY A 244 -4.66 -5.58 -10.58
N SER A 245 -5.79 -5.95 -9.98
CA SER A 245 -7.12 -5.52 -10.37
C SER A 245 -7.83 -5.07 -9.08
N PRO A 246 -7.76 -3.77 -8.69
CA PRO A 246 -7.46 -2.62 -9.55
C PRO A 246 -6.00 -2.11 -9.57
N ASP A 247 -5.20 -2.37 -8.53
CA ASP A 247 -3.98 -1.59 -8.26
C ASP A 247 -2.69 -2.44 -8.34
N ALA A 248 -1.74 -2.05 -9.20
CA ALA A 248 -0.43 -2.68 -9.23
C ALA A 248 0.39 -2.36 -7.97
N LEU A 249 1.25 -3.29 -7.56
CA LEU A 249 2.20 -3.12 -6.47
C LEU A 249 3.61 -3.40 -6.98
N VAL A 250 4.44 -2.35 -7.07
CA VAL A 250 5.74 -2.42 -7.76
C VAL A 250 6.88 -1.84 -6.96
N THR A 251 8.10 -2.29 -7.27
CA THR A 251 9.35 -1.74 -6.75
C THR A 251 10.34 -1.53 -7.89
N GLN A 252 11.34 -0.68 -7.69
CA GLN A 252 12.37 -0.41 -8.68
C GLN A 252 13.34 -1.59 -8.79
N THR A 253 13.81 -1.85 -10.01
CA THR A 253 14.87 -2.83 -10.25
C THR A 253 15.89 -2.33 -11.26
N THR A 254 17.14 -2.71 -11.06
CA THR A 254 18.23 -2.54 -12.03
C THR A 254 18.45 -3.80 -12.84
N ASN A 255 17.97 -4.96 -12.36
CA ASN A 255 18.08 -6.23 -13.05
C ASN A 255 17.01 -6.34 -14.16
N ALA A 256 17.44 -6.25 -15.41
CA ALA A 256 16.56 -6.35 -16.58
C ALA A 256 15.89 -7.73 -16.75
N LYS A 257 16.39 -8.76 -16.04
CA LYS A 257 15.87 -10.13 -16.05
C LYS A 257 15.15 -10.49 -14.74
N ALA A 258 14.82 -9.51 -13.90
CA ALA A 258 14.07 -9.77 -12.69
C ALA A 258 12.66 -10.25 -13.02
N GLU A 259 12.21 -11.27 -12.30
CA GLU A 259 10.85 -11.80 -12.37
C GLU A 259 10.16 -11.57 -11.03
N ALA A 260 8.88 -11.23 -11.07
CA ALA A 260 8.07 -11.26 -9.87
C ALA A 260 7.76 -12.71 -9.49
N ASN A 261 7.69 -12.97 -8.19
CA ASN A 261 7.44 -14.30 -7.66
C ASN A 261 6.56 -14.22 -6.41
N PHE A 262 5.94 -15.33 -6.05
CA PHE A 262 5.32 -15.46 -4.73
C PHE A 262 6.36 -15.66 -3.64
N ASP A 263 6.00 -15.24 -2.44
CA ASP A 263 6.77 -15.56 -1.24
C ASP A 263 6.78 -17.06 -0.93
N THR A 264 7.78 -17.52 -0.17
CA THR A 264 7.93 -18.93 0.22
C THR A 264 7.67 -19.11 1.72
N PRO A 265 7.12 -20.27 2.16
CA PRO A 265 6.85 -20.53 3.59
C PRO A 265 8.09 -20.49 4.51
N SER A 266 9.30 -20.50 3.94
CA SER A 266 10.55 -20.33 4.70
C SER A 266 10.80 -18.89 5.15
N VAL A 267 10.05 -17.92 4.64
CA VAL A 267 10.16 -16.50 4.98
C VAL A 267 9.35 -16.22 6.25
N HIS A 268 9.93 -15.45 7.17
CA HIS A 268 9.23 -15.07 8.40
C HIS A 268 7.94 -14.30 8.09
N GLY A 269 6.84 -14.70 8.73
CA GLY A 269 5.50 -14.12 8.50
C GLY A 269 4.72 -14.73 7.33
N VAL A 270 5.31 -15.68 6.59
CA VAL A 270 4.65 -16.37 5.47
C VAL A 270 4.16 -17.75 5.90
N LYS A 271 2.91 -18.09 5.56
CA LYS A 271 2.26 -19.37 5.92
C LYS A 271 1.70 -20.08 4.68
#